data_AF-A0A536FYF2-F1
#
_entry.id   AF-A0A536FYF2-F1
#
_cell.length_a   1.000
_cell.length_b   1.000
_cell.length_c   1.000
_cell.angle_alpha   90.00
_cell.angle_beta   90.00
_cell.angle_gamma   90.00
#
_symmetry.space_group_name_H-M   'P 1'
#
loop_
_entity.id
_entity.type
_entity.pdbx_description
1 polymer ?
#
loop_
_entity_poly.entity_id
_entity_poly.type
_entity_poly.pdbx_seq_one_letter_code
_entity_poly.pdbx_strand_id
1 'polypeptide(L)'
;MAKWNPLALKILLWVMGVLLVVGSAASFVGNAVFDFGSGAGVTAPVAGIAFGAGMMIAGFDPIANISWVRALVVYAILEIVFQVFTQITIGTFDIVSFIIAILAAVLVLVLYPNKPALWMQGGMSSGARA
;
A
#
# COMPACT_ATOMS: atom_id res chain seq x y z
N MET A 1 14.33 21.59 10.21
CA MET A 1 13.96 20.18 9.95
C MET A 1 12.62 19.92 10.62
N ALA A 2 11.58 19.55 9.87
CA ALA A 2 10.29 19.23 10.46
C ALA A 2 10.45 18.05 11.41
N LYS A 3 10.12 18.26 12.69
CA LYS A 3 10.10 17.20 13.69
C LYS A 3 9.08 16.16 13.22
N TRP A 4 9.57 14.98 12.84
CA TRP A 4 8.67 13.90 12.43
C TRP A 4 7.66 13.60 13.54
N ASN A 5 6.40 13.46 13.15
CA ASN A 5 5.33 13.03 14.05
C ASN A 5 5.11 11.51 13.90
N PRO A 6 5.63 10.68 14.83
CA PRO A 6 5.44 9.23 14.80
C PRO A 6 3.97 8.82 14.78
N LEU A 7 3.10 9.58 15.44
CA LEU A 7 1.67 9.29 15.47
C LEU A 7 1.04 9.46 14.09
N ALA A 8 1.47 10.47 13.31
CA ALA A 8 0.93 10.70 11.98
C ALA A 8 1.21 9.55 11.02
N LEU A 9 2.41 8.95 11.09
CA LEU A 9 2.74 7.77 10.28
C LEU A 9 1.90 6.55 10.69
N LYS A 10 1.76 6.32 12.00
CA LYS A 10 0.92 5.23 12.52
C LYS A 10 -0.52 5.35 12.05
N ILE A 11 -1.09 6.55 12.19
CA ILE A 11 -2.46 6.87 11.74
C ILE A 11 -2.58 6.68 10.23
N LEU A 12 -1.61 7.15 9.44
CA LEU A 12 -1.62 6.96 7.99
C LEU A 12 -1.70 5.48 7.61
N LEU A 13 -0.89 4.62 8.22
CA LEU A 13 -0.88 3.18 7.95
C LEU A 13 -2.21 2.52 8.34
N TRP A 14 -2.79 2.94 9.46
CA TRP A 14 -4.13 2.51 9.88
C TRP A 14 -5.22 2.94 8.90
N VAL A 15 -5.23 4.21 8.51
CA VAL A 15 -6.21 4.75 7.55
C VAL A 15 -6.09 4.02 6.21
N MET A 16 -4.88 3.84 5.69
CA MET A 16 -4.66 3.09 4.46
C MET A 16 -5.11 1.64 4.61
N GLY A 17 -4.79 0.98 5.72
CA GLY A 17 -5.21 -0.38 5.98
C GLY A 17 -6.73 -0.56 6.01
N VAL A 18 -7.45 0.36 6.66
CA VAL A 18 -8.92 0.37 6.69
C VAL A 18 -9.50 0.62 5.30
N LEU A 19 -8.97 1.60 4.55
CA LEU A 19 -9.44 1.87 3.19
C LEU A 19 -9.28 0.67 2.27
N LEU A 20 -8.14 -0.02 2.35
CA LEU A 20 -7.86 -1.23 1.58
C LEU A 20 -8.80 -2.37 1.95
N VAL A 21 -9.02 -2.60 3.25
CA VAL A 21 -9.95 -3.64 3.72
C VAL A 21 -11.38 -3.34 3.31
N VAL A 22 -11.85 -2.11 3.49
CA VAL A 22 -13.23 -1.72 3.17
C VAL A 22 -13.46 -1.71 1.66
N GLY A 23 -12.52 -1.18 0.87
CA GLY A 23 -12.60 -1.20 -0.60
C GLY A 23 -12.60 -2.63 -1.15
N SER A 24 -11.79 -3.51 -0.55
CA SER A 24 -11.76 -4.93 -0.90
C SER A 24 -13.00 -5.68 -0.40
N ALA A 25 -13.56 -5.31 0.75
CA ALA A 25 -14.82 -5.86 1.24
C ALA A 25 -15.99 -5.49 0.32
N ALA A 26 -16.03 -4.26 -0.18
CA ALA A 26 -17.06 -3.80 -1.11
C ALA A 26 -17.02 -4.55 -2.46
N SER A 27 -15.83 -4.96 -2.92
CA SER A 27 -15.70 -5.70 -4.18
C SER A 27 -16.25 -7.13 -4.11
N PHE A 28 -16.48 -7.71 -2.92
CA PHE A 28 -17.21 -8.98 -2.80
C PHE A 28 -18.63 -8.90 -3.36
N VAL A 29 -19.29 -7.74 -3.19
CA VAL A 29 -20.66 -7.54 -3.71
C VAL A 29 -20.65 -7.51 -5.23
N GLY A 30 -19.62 -6.87 -5.83
CA GLY A 30 -19.44 -6.87 -7.29
C GLY A 30 -19.09 -8.26 -7.84
N ASN A 31 -18.17 -8.97 -7.18
CA ASN A 31 -17.73 -10.30 -7.58
C ASN A 31 -18.83 -11.37 -7.43
N ALA A 32 -19.79 -11.17 -6.53
CA ALA A 32 -20.95 -12.06 -6.40
C ALA A 32 -21.85 -12.04 -7.64
N VAL A 33 -21.80 -10.97 -8.45
CA VAL A 33 -22.59 -10.83 -9.69
C VAL A 33 -21.77 -11.23 -10.91
N PHE A 34 -20.48 -10.87 -10.95
CA PHE A 34 -19.54 -11.29 -11.99
C PHE A 34 -18.18 -11.64 -11.39
N ASP A 35 -17.77 -12.92 -11.46
CA ASP A 35 -16.52 -13.39 -10.86
C ASP A 35 -15.28 -13.04 -11.72
N PHE A 36 -14.93 -11.76 -11.72
CA PHE A 36 -13.68 -11.26 -12.32
C PHE A 36 -12.52 -11.23 -11.31
N GLY A 37 -12.81 -11.53 -10.04
CA GLY A 37 -11.88 -11.39 -8.93
C GLY A 37 -11.06 -12.65 -8.62
N SER A 38 -11.30 -13.77 -9.30
CA SER A 38 -10.59 -15.03 -9.10
C SER A 38 -9.64 -15.34 -10.26
N GLY A 39 -8.37 -15.64 -9.94
CA GLY A 39 -7.35 -15.96 -10.95
C GLY A 39 -6.06 -16.48 -10.33
N ALA A 40 -5.40 -17.43 -11.00
CA ALA A 40 -4.12 -18.01 -10.57
C ALA A 40 -4.09 -18.49 -9.09
N GLY A 41 -5.22 -18.96 -8.56
CA GLY A 41 -5.35 -19.44 -7.18
C GLY A 41 -5.46 -18.35 -6.10
N VAL A 42 -5.62 -17.08 -6.48
CA VAL A 42 -5.78 -15.94 -5.56
C VAL A 42 -7.07 -15.20 -5.87
N THR A 43 -7.77 -14.75 -4.82
CA THR A 43 -8.93 -13.87 -4.94
C THR A 43 -8.54 -12.44 -4.60
N ALA A 44 -8.78 -11.50 -5.52
CA ALA A 44 -8.41 -10.10 -5.36
C ALA A 44 -8.95 -9.46 -4.06
N PRO A 45 -10.21 -9.72 -3.63
CA PRO A 45 -10.72 -9.20 -2.36
C PRO A 45 -9.95 -9.70 -1.13
N VAL A 46 -9.58 -10.99 -1.11
CA VAL A 46 -8.83 -11.58 0.01
C VAL A 46 -7.41 -11.01 0.06
N ALA A 47 -6.77 -10.87 -1.09
CA ALA A 47 -5.45 -10.25 -1.19
C ALA A 47 -5.46 -8.81 -0.68
N GLY A 48 -6.45 -8.01 -1.07
CA GLY A 48 -6.59 -6.63 -0.62
C GLY A 48 -6.91 -6.50 0.88
N ILE A 49 -7.75 -7.38 1.44
CA ILE A 49 -7.99 -7.45 2.89
C ILE A 49 -6.71 -7.84 3.64
N ALA A 50 -6.01 -8.88 3.19
CA ALA A 50 -4.77 -9.33 3.83
C ALA A 50 -3.70 -8.23 3.80
N PHE A 51 -3.58 -7.52 2.67
CA PHE A 51 -2.69 -6.38 2.53
C PHE A 51 -3.06 -5.26 3.51
N GLY A 52 -4.34 -4.86 3.56
CA GLY A 52 -4.80 -3.82 4.49
C GLY A 52 -4.66 -4.22 5.97
N ALA A 53 -4.84 -5.50 6.31
CA ALA A 53 -4.56 -6.01 7.65
C ALA A 53 -3.07 -5.87 8.02
N GLY A 54 -2.17 -6.25 7.10
CA GLY A 54 -0.72 -6.05 7.27
C GLY A 54 -0.35 -4.58 7.48
N MET A 55 -1.01 -3.67 6.76
CA MET A 55 -0.85 -2.22 6.93
C MET A 55 -1.27 -1.74 8.33
N MET A 56 -2.39 -2.22 8.86
CA MET A 56 -2.83 -1.89 10.23
C MET A 56 -1.86 -2.44 11.28
N ILE A 57 -1.32 -3.65 11.09
CA ILE A 57 -0.28 -4.23 11.96
C ILE A 57 0.96 -3.33 11.97
N ALA A 58 1.42 -2.88 10.79
CA ALA A 58 2.53 -1.95 10.68
C ALA A 58 2.25 -0.59 11.34
N GLY A 59 0.98 -0.20 11.46
CA GLY A 59 0.55 0.99 12.19
C GLY A 59 0.86 0.96 13.68
N PHE A 60 1.08 -0.20 14.30
CA PHE A 60 1.52 -0.27 15.70
C PHE A 60 3.00 0.08 15.87
N ASP A 61 3.84 -0.51 15.03
CA ASP A 61 5.28 -0.24 14.96
C ASP A 61 5.78 -0.20 13.50
N PRO A 62 5.80 1.00 12.89
CA PRO A 62 6.20 1.17 11.50
C PRO A 62 7.67 0.89 11.23
N ILE A 63 8.51 0.98 12.26
CA ILE A 63 9.97 0.85 12.13
C ILE A 63 10.34 -0.63 12.15
N ALA A 64 9.74 -1.40 13.06
CA ALA A 64 9.90 -2.85 13.09
C ALA A 64 9.29 -3.52 11.85
N ASN A 65 8.21 -2.95 11.31
CA ASN A 65 7.44 -3.49 10.18
C ASN A 65 7.66 -2.73 8.87
N ILE A 66 8.92 -2.39 8.57
CA ILE A 66 9.27 -1.59 7.38
C ILE A 66 8.82 -2.24 6.06
N SER A 67 8.73 -3.58 5.99
CA SER A 67 8.28 -4.30 4.79
C SER A 67 6.90 -3.85 4.32
N TRP A 68 5.96 -3.64 5.26
CA TRP A 68 4.62 -3.14 4.96
C TRP A 68 4.62 -1.68 4.55
N VAL A 69 5.45 -0.85 5.17
CA VAL A 69 5.61 0.55 4.77
C VAL A 69 6.16 0.65 3.34
N ARG A 70 7.12 -0.21 2.98
CA ARG A 70 7.63 -0.33 1.61
C ARG A 70 6.55 -0.82 0.66
N ALA A 71 5.77 -1.82 1.08
CA ALA A 71 4.70 -2.35 0.27
C ALA A 71 3.60 -1.30 0.00
N LEU A 72 3.34 -0.37 0.94
CA LEU A 72 2.47 0.78 0.69
C LEU A 72 3.02 1.74 -0.36
N VAL A 73 4.34 1.99 -0.36
CA VAL A 73 4.97 2.80 -1.41
C VAL A 73 4.82 2.12 -2.77
N VAL A 74 5.08 0.81 -2.84
CA VAL A 74 4.88 0.02 -4.06
C VAL A 74 3.43 0.04 -4.51
N TYR A 75 2.48 -0.17 -3.60
CA TYR A 75 1.05 -0.07 -3.87
C TYR A 75 0.69 1.28 -4.48
N ALA A 76 1.13 2.40 -3.89
CA ALA A 76 0.82 3.72 -4.39
C ALA A 76 1.37 3.96 -5.81
N ILE A 77 2.58 3.48 -6.11
CA ILE A 77 3.15 3.56 -7.46
C ILE A 77 2.32 2.73 -8.45
N LEU A 78 2.00 1.48 -8.07
CA LEU A 78 1.22 0.58 -8.93
C LEU A 78 -0.19 1.11 -9.18
N GLU A 79 -0.83 1.71 -8.18
CA GLU A 79 -2.16 2.33 -8.32
C GLU A 79 -2.12 3.50 -9.30
N ILE A 80 -1.12 4.37 -9.20
CA ILE A 80 -0.92 5.48 -10.16
C ILE A 80 -0.74 4.93 -11.58
N VAL A 81 0.11 3.92 -11.75
CA VAL A 81 0.34 3.28 -13.07
C VAL A 81 -0.94 2.64 -13.59
N PHE A 82 -1.68 1.95 -12.73
CA PHE A 82 -2.94 1.30 -13.07
C PHE A 82 -3.97 2.31 -13.57
N GLN A 83 -4.19 3.41 -12.85
CA GLN A 83 -5.15 4.44 -13.25
C GLN A 83 -4.77 5.10 -14.59
N VAL A 84 -3.48 5.36 -14.82
CA VAL A 84 -2.99 5.88 -16.10
C VAL A 84 -3.23 4.87 -17.22
N PHE A 85 -2.93 3.60 -16.96
CA PHE A 85 -3.14 2.52 -17.93
C PHE A 85 -4.62 2.38 -18.30
N THR A 86 -5.52 2.28 -17.32
CA THR A 86 -6.96 2.11 -17.58
C THR A 86 -7.55 3.32 -18.31
N GLN A 87 -7.07 4.53 -18.00
CA GLN A 87 -7.50 5.73 -18.71
C GLN A 87 -7.13 5.68 -20.20
N ILE A 88 -5.95 5.15 -20.52
CA ILE A 88 -5.47 5.04 -21.91
C ILE A 88 -6.15 3.87 -22.63
N THR A 89 -6.31 2.71 -21.97
CA THR A 89 -6.76 1.47 -22.62
C THR A 89 -8.27 1.38 -22.76
N ILE A 90 -9.03 1.80 -21.74
CA ILE A 90 -10.49 1.63 -21.68
C ILE A 90 -11.23 2.92 -21.33
N GLY A 91 -10.53 4.06 -21.21
CA GLY A 91 -11.14 5.36 -20.94
C GLY A 91 -11.71 5.52 -19.53
N THR A 92 -11.30 4.67 -18.58
CA THR A 92 -11.77 4.71 -17.19
C THR A 92 -10.69 5.23 -16.26
N PHE A 93 -11.03 6.20 -15.41
CA PHE A 93 -10.13 6.79 -14.44
C PHE A 93 -10.85 7.10 -13.12
N ASP A 94 -10.34 6.56 -12.03
CA ASP A 94 -10.80 6.89 -10.70
C ASP A 94 -9.87 7.92 -10.06
N ILE A 95 -10.31 9.18 -10.12
CA ILE A 95 -9.60 10.33 -9.54
C ILE A 95 -9.42 10.20 -8.02
N VAL A 96 -10.36 9.56 -7.31
CA VAL A 96 -10.30 9.43 -5.85
C VAL A 96 -9.17 8.49 -5.46
N SER A 97 -9.15 7.31 -6.07
CA SER A 97 -8.08 6.31 -5.85
C SER A 97 -6.71 6.86 -6.24
N PHE A 98 -6.63 7.60 -7.35
CA PHE A 98 -5.40 8.27 -7.80
C PHE A 98 -4.88 9.30 -6.78
N ILE A 99 -5.74 10.19 -6.30
CA ILE A 99 -5.33 11.22 -5.31
C ILE A 99 -4.91 10.56 -4.00
N ILE A 100 -5.63 9.55 -3.52
CA ILE A 100 -5.28 8.82 -2.29
C ILE A 100 -3.90 8.17 -2.42
N ALA A 101 -3.59 7.56 -3.57
CA ALA A 101 -2.28 6.96 -3.81
C ALA A 101 -1.15 8.00 -3.75
N ILE A 102 -1.34 9.16 -4.40
CA ILE A 102 -0.36 10.26 -4.35
C ILE A 102 -0.19 10.77 -2.92
N LEU A 103 -1.29 11.02 -2.21
CA LEU A 103 -1.24 11.49 -0.82
C LEU A 103 -0.53 10.48 0.07
N ALA A 104 -0.83 9.19 -0.05
CA ALA A 104 -0.17 8.14 0.72
C ALA A 104 1.33 8.10 0.43
N ALA A 105 1.75 8.15 -0.84
CA ALA A 105 3.16 8.18 -1.23
C ALA A 105 3.89 9.40 -0.65
N VAL A 106 3.33 10.60 -0.82
CA VAL A 106 3.92 11.85 -0.32
C VAL A 106 4.02 11.83 1.20
N LEU A 107 2.94 11.44 1.90
CA LEU A 107 2.92 11.40 3.36
C LEU A 107 3.89 10.36 3.91
N VAL A 108 4.03 9.18 3.29
CA VAL A 108 5.07 8.22 3.68
C VAL A 108 6.46 8.80 3.49
N LEU A 109 6.77 9.46 2.36
CA LEU A 109 8.09 10.03 2.11
C LEU A 109 8.45 11.19 3.05
N VAL A 110 7.45 11.97 3.46
CA VAL A 110 7.62 13.11 4.38
C VAL A 110 7.71 12.65 5.82
N LEU A 111 6.85 11.69 6.21
CA LEU A 111 6.78 11.22 7.59
C LEU A 111 7.83 10.15 7.87
N TYR A 112 8.28 9.32 6.94
CA TYR A 112 9.19 8.26 7.34
C TYR A 112 10.56 8.81 7.79
N PRO A 113 11.04 8.48 9.00
CA PRO A 113 12.25 9.09 9.57
C PRO A 113 13.50 8.73 8.76
N ASN A 114 13.57 7.50 8.24
CA ASN A 114 14.71 6.98 7.48
C ASN A 114 14.34 6.75 6.02
N LYS A 115 14.20 7.83 5.24
CA LYS A 115 13.80 7.79 3.82
C LYS A 115 14.61 6.80 2.96
N PRO A 116 15.95 6.68 3.11
CA PRO A 116 16.72 5.71 2.33
C PRO A 116 16.31 4.26 2.60
N ALA A 117 15.78 3.96 3.79
CA ALA A 117 15.33 2.63 4.16
C ALA A 117 13.99 2.26 3.50
N LEU A 118 13.24 3.21 2.93
CA LEU A 118 12.03 2.93 2.15
C LEU A 118 12.36 2.27 0.81
N TRP A 119 13.57 2.47 0.30
CA TRP A 119 14.04 1.79 -0.89
C TRP A 119 14.62 0.43 -0.51
N MET A 120 14.59 -0.52 -1.44
CA MET A 120 15.36 -1.76 -1.29
C MET A 120 16.83 -1.38 -1.24
N GLN A 121 17.39 -1.26 -0.03
CA GLN A 121 18.83 -1.20 0.14
C GLN A 121 19.38 -2.56 -0.30
N GLY A 122 19.99 -2.58 -1.49
CA GLY A 122 20.87 -3.65 -1.95
C GLY A 122 22.15 -3.67 -1.13
N GLY A 123 22.02 -3.87 0.18
CA GLY A 123 23.13 -4.10 1.09
C GLY A 123 23.19 -5.58 1.35
N MET A 124 24.06 -6.27 0.61
CA MET A 124 24.51 -7.61 0.94
C MET A 124 24.92 -7.60 2.43
N SER A 125 24.11 -8.18 3.32
CA SER A 125 24.64 -8.53 4.62
C SER A 125 25.68 -9.59 4.31
N SER A 126 26.96 -9.22 4.39
CA SER A 126 28.06 -10.17 4.41
C SER A 126 27.85 -11.06 5.65
N GLY A 127 27.02 -12.08 5.46
CA GLY A 127 26.89 -13.24 6.31
C GLY A 127 27.97 -14.22 5.89
N ALA A 128 29.22 -13.86 6.15
CA ALA A 128 30.33 -14.82 6.20
C ALA A 128 31.02 -14.63 7.55
N ARG A 129 30.32 -15.07 8.61
CA ARG A 129 30.98 -15.56 9.81
C ARG A 129 31.19 -17.06 9.60
N ALA A 130 32.42 -17.44 9.30
CA ALA A 130 33.00 -18.75 9.59
C ALA A 130 34.49 -18.53 9.82
#